data_AF-A0A0B0S9I0-F1
#
_entry.id   AF-A0A0B0S9I0-F1
#
_cell.length_a   1.000
_cell.length_b   1.000
_cell.length_c   1.000
_cell.angle_alpha   90.00
_cell.angle_beta   90.00
_cell.angle_gamma   90.00
#
_symmetry.space_group_name_H-M   'P 1'
#
loop_
_entity.id
_entity.type
_entity.pdbx_description
1 polymer ?
#
loop_
_entity_poly.entity_id
_entity_poly.type
_entity_poly.pdbx_seq_one_letter_code
_entity_poly.pdbx_strand_id
1 'polypeptide(L)'
;MKLVHWTFLLVSLGVAGAGLYLYLTYPFLEVPTPWGPWPLYLVLPAVYALGFLVGGLYALALWLAGMGGRRALLREVRRLQGEVNALKRERIEEIPRIPDREEP
;
A
#
# COMPACT_ATOMS: atom_id res chain seq x y z
N MET A 1 -4.46 -8.10 -7.97
CA MET A 1 -4.41 -8.26 -6.51
C MET A 1 -4.37 -9.71 -6.04
N LYS A 2 -5.16 -10.64 -6.60
CA LYS A 2 -5.14 -12.08 -6.21
C LYS A 2 -3.77 -12.75 -6.37
N LEU A 3 -3.04 -12.48 -7.46
CA LEU A 3 -1.73 -13.08 -7.71
C LEU A 3 -0.71 -12.77 -6.60
N VAL A 4 -0.64 -11.49 -6.17
CA VAL A 4 0.27 -11.04 -5.11
C VAL A 4 -0.04 -11.71 -3.77
N HIS A 5 -1.33 -11.94 -3.47
CA HIS A 5 -1.72 -12.63 -2.23
C HIS A 5 -1.35 -14.12 -2.29
N TRP A 6 -1.56 -14.76 -3.44
CA TRP A 6 -1.16 -16.15 -3.65
C TRP A 6 0.34 -16.34 -3.62
N THR A 7 1.12 -15.46 -4.25
CA THR A 7 2.58 -15.53 -4.20
C THR A 7 3.08 -15.31 -2.78
N PHE A 8 2.52 -14.35 -2.05
CA PHE A 8 2.87 -14.13 -0.64
C PHE A 8 2.58 -15.39 0.19
N LEU A 9 1.38 -15.96 0.08
CA LEU A 9 1.00 -17.17 0.79
C LEU A 9 1.93 -18.35 0.48
N LEU A 10 2.21 -18.60 -0.80
CA LEU A 10 3.08 -19.71 -1.22
C LEU A 10 4.51 -19.52 -0.72
N VAL A 11 5.04 -18.29 -0.75
CA VAL A 11 6.38 -17.98 -0.22
C VAL A 11 6.41 -18.16 1.29
N SER A 12 5.43 -17.64 2.03
CA SER A 12 5.36 -17.81 3.49
C SER A 12 5.27 -19.28 3.88
N LEU A 13 4.45 -20.05 3.17
CA LEU A 13 4.31 -21.49 3.39
C LEU A 13 5.60 -22.23 3.06
N GLY A 14 6.29 -21.85 1.98
CA GLY A 14 7.59 -22.39 1.60
C GLY A 14 8.66 -22.12 2.67
N VAL A 15 8.74 -20.89 3.19
CA VAL A 15 9.69 -20.53 4.25
C VAL A 15 9.38 -21.27 5.55
N ALA A 16 8.12 -21.33 5.95
CA ALA A 16 7.71 -22.06 7.15
C ALA A 16 7.98 -23.56 7.02
N GLY A 17 7.62 -24.15 5.88
CA GLY A 17 7.86 -25.57 5.59
C GLY A 17 9.34 -25.91 5.53
N ALA A 18 10.16 -25.09 4.86
CA ALA A 18 11.60 -25.28 4.80
C ALA A 18 12.25 -25.12 6.18
N GLY A 19 11.85 -24.11 6.96
CA GLY A 19 12.33 -23.92 8.33
C GLY A 19 11.99 -25.11 9.23
N LEU A 20 10.75 -25.60 9.17
CA LEU A 20 10.30 -26.78 9.92
C LEU A 20 11.05 -28.05 9.48
N TYR A 21 11.22 -28.25 8.17
CA TYR A 21 11.98 -29.37 7.62
C TYR A 21 13.42 -29.38 8.11
N LEU A 22 14.09 -28.22 8.08
CA LEU A 22 15.46 -28.07 8.58
C LEU A 22 15.53 -28.32 10.09
N TYR A 23 14.56 -27.80 10.86
CA TYR A 23 14.50 -28.01 12.30
C TYR A 23 14.37 -29.50 12.65
N LEU A 24 13.55 -30.26 11.92
CA LEU A 24 13.34 -31.68 12.18
C LEU A 24 14.47 -32.57 11.66
N THR A 25 15.05 -32.23 10.50
CA THR A 25 16.00 -33.11 9.81
C THR A 25 17.46 -32.79 10.17
N TYR A 26 17.77 -31.51 10.35
CA TYR A 26 19.14 -31.02 10.52
C TYR A 26 19.22 -29.93 11.62
N PRO A 27 18.83 -30.24 12.87
CA PRO A 27 18.80 -29.24 13.95
C PRO A 27 20.20 -28.70 14.34
N PHE A 28 21.25 -29.46 14.05
CA PHE A 28 22.65 -29.12 14.38
C PHE A 28 23.36 -28.34 13.27
N LEU A 29 22.66 -28.09 12.15
CA LEU A 29 23.28 -27.44 11.00
C LEU A 29 23.37 -25.94 11.27
N GLU A 30 24.60 -25.45 11.36
CA GLU A 30 24.91 -24.08 11.71
C GLU A 30 25.51 -23.33 10.53
N VAL A 31 25.16 -22.05 10.42
CA VAL A 31 25.78 -21.12 9.47
C VAL A 31 26.81 -20.30 10.22
N PRO A 32 28.06 -20.23 9.74
CA PRO A 32 29.04 -19.32 10.31
C PRO A 32 28.60 -17.88 10.01
N THR A 33 28.29 -17.12 11.05
CA THR A 33 27.99 -15.69 10.94
C THR A 33 29.00 -14.85 11.73
N PRO A 34 29.13 -13.54 11.43
CA PRO A 34 30.05 -12.65 12.16
C PRO A 34 29.80 -12.58 13.68
N TRP A 35 28.59 -12.94 14.13
CA TRP A 35 28.19 -12.90 15.54
C TRP A 35 28.22 -14.28 16.21
N GLY A 36 28.78 -15.29 15.53
CA GLY A 36 28.84 -16.67 16.00
C GLY A 36 28.08 -17.64 15.09
N PRO A 37 28.13 -18.95 15.37
CA PRO A 37 27.33 -19.93 14.65
C PRO A 37 25.84 -19.72 14.93
N TRP A 38 25.04 -19.67 13.87
CA TRP A 38 23.59 -19.55 13.98
C TRP A 38 22.90 -20.81 13.44
N PRO A 39 21.84 -21.31 14.09
CA PRO A 39 21.12 -22.46 13.59
C PRO A 39 20.48 -22.13 12.24
N LEU A 40 20.77 -22.92 11.22
CA LEU A 40 20.31 -22.67 9.84
C LEU A 40 18.78 -22.61 9.76
N TYR A 41 18.09 -23.42 10.57
CA TYR A 41 16.62 -23.45 10.62
C TYR A 41 16.01 -22.11 11.08
N LEU A 42 16.76 -21.25 11.79
CA LEU A 42 16.33 -19.91 12.18
C LEU A 42 16.70 -18.85 11.14
N VAL A 43 17.77 -19.05 10.38
CA VAL A 43 18.27 -18.04 9.43
C VAL A 43 17.21 -17.72 8.38
N LEU A 44 16.62 -18.73 7.76
CA LEU A 44 15.65 -18.54 6.68
C LEU A 44 14.37 -17.81 7.15
N PRO A 45 13.70 -18.22 8.26
CA PRO A 45 12.56 -17.48 8.79
C PRO A 45 12.93 -16.07 9.27
N ALA A 46 14.10 -15.90 9.89
CA ALA A 46 14.53 -14.60 10.40
C ALA A 46 14.74 -13.57 9.28
N VAL A 47 15.42 -13.96 8.20
CA VAL A 47 15.63 -13.08 7.03
C VAL A 47 14.30 -12.74 6.36
N TYR A 48 13.40 -13.73 6.23
CA TYR A 48 12.07 -13.49 5.69
C TYR A 48 11.28 -12.48 6.53
N ALA A 49 11.27 -12.64 7.85
CA ALA A 49 10.60 -11.72 8.77
C ALA A 49 11.20 -10.30 8.70
N LEU A 50 12.52 -10.19 8.56
CA LEU A 50 13.21 -8.91 8.39
C LEU A 50 12.77 -8.22 7.09
N GLY A 51 12.74 -8.95 5.98
CA GLY A 51 12.27 -8.43 4.69
C GLY A 51 10.81 -7.97 4.75
N PHE A 52 9.94 -8.74 5.42
CA PHE A 52 8.55 -8.37 5.64
C PHE A 52 8.41 -7.07 6.46
N LEU A 53 9.18 -6.92 7.54
CA LEU A 53 9.17 -5.72 8.37
C LEU A 53 9.63 -4.49 7.57
N VAL A 54 10.75 -4.59 6.86
CA VAL A 54 11.28 -3.49 6.04
C VAL A 54 10.28 -3.10 4.94
N GLY A 55 9.72 -4.10 4.24
CA GLY A 55 8.69 -3.87 3.22
C GLY A 55 7.42 -3.23 3.79
N GLY A 56 6.98 -3.68 4.97
CA GLY A 56 5.83 -3.12 5.68
C GLY A 56 6.06 -1.67 6.10
N LEU A 57 7.24 -1.35 6.64
CA LEU A 57 7.62 0.03 6.99
C LEU A 57 7.64 0.93 5.75
N TYR A 58 8.17 0.45 4.63
CA TYR A 58 8.19 1.20 3.38
C TYR A 58 6.77 1.44 2.84
N ALA A 59 5.92 0.42 2.83
CA ALA A 59 4.52 0.55 2.43
C ALA A 59 3.76 1.53 3.35
N LEU A 60 4.02 1.50 4.66
CA LEU A 60 3.45 2.42 5.63
C LEU A 60 3.91 3.86 5.37
N ALA A 61 5.20 4.08 5.12
CA ALA A 61 5.75 5.40 4.80
C ALA A 61 5.12 5.97 3.52
N LEU A 62 5.01 5.16 2.46
CA LEU A 62 4.33 5.55 1.22
C LEU A 62 2.86 5.87 1.43
N TRP A 63 2.16 5.08 2.26
CA TRP A 63 0.75 5.33 2.59
C TRP A 63 0.55 6.64 3.34
N LEU A 64 1.41 6.94 4.32
CA LEU A 64 1.41 8.21 5.06
C LEU A 64 1.68 9.40 4.14
N ALA A 65 2.68 9.30 3.26
CA ALA A 65 2.98 10.34 2.26
C ALA A 65 1.79 10.55 1.29
N GLY A 66 1.19 9.46 0.81
CA GLY A 66 0.02 9.50 -0.05
C GLY A 66 -1.22 10.12 0.60
N MET A 67 -1.44 9.90 1.90
CA MET A 67 -2.51 10.56 2.65
C MET A 67 -2.33 12.07 2.75
N GLY A 68 -1.08 12.54 2.89
CA GLY A 68 -0.76 13.97 2.84
C GLY A 68 -1.17 14.60 1.52
N GLY A 69 -0.74 14.00 0.40
CA GLY A 69 -1.09 14.45 -0.95
C GLY A 69 -2.59 14.41 -1.23
N ARG A 70 -3.29 13.36 -0.77
CA ARG A 70 -4.74 13.21 -0.96
C ARG A 70 -5.54 14.30 -0.24
N ARG A 71 -5.09 14.77 0.93
CA ARG A 71 -5.73 15.88 1.65
C ARG A 71 -5.52 17.22 0.95
N ALA A 72 -4.34 17.46 0.37
CA ALA A 72 -4.06 18.65 -0.43
C ALA A 72 -4.94 18.69 -1.68
N LEU A 73 -4.96 17.60 -2.44
CA LEU A 73 -5.80 17.45 -3.64
C LEU A 73 -7.29 17.63 -3.33
N LEU A 74 -7.78 17.09 -2.20
CA LEU A 74 -9.18 17.29 -1.80
C LEU A 74 -9.51 18.76 -1.46
N ARG A 75 -8.55 19.53 -0.93
CA ARG A 75 -8.74 20.96 -0.68
C ARG A 75 -8.79 21.75 -1.99
N GLU A 76 -7.92 21.41 -2.93
CA GLU A 76 -7.90 21.99 -4.28
C GLU A 76 -9.19 21.70 -5.04
N VAL A 77 -9.67 20.45 -5.00
CA VAL A 77 -10.97 20.09 -5.60
C VAL A 77 -12.09 20.91 -4.99
N ARG A 78 -12.15 21.06 -3.66
CA ARG A 78 -13.19 21.88 -3.00
C ARG A 78 -13.11 23.36 -3.41
N ARG A 79 -11.91 23.91 -3.54
CA ARG A 79 -11.70 25.29 -3.98
C ARG A 79 -12.19 25.48 -5.42
N LEU A 80 -11.76 24.61 -6.34
CA LEU A 80 -12.19 24.64 -7.73
C LEU A 80 -13.71 24.45 -7.87
N GLN A 81 -14.30 23.60 -7.03
CA GLN A 81 -15.75 23.44 -6.98
C GLN A 81 -16.48 24.72 -6.52
N GLY A 82 -15.88 25.46 -5.58
CA GLY A 82 -16.37 26.77 -5.15
C GLY A 82 -16.29 27.83 -6.25
N GLU A 83 -15.17 27.88 -6.98
CA GLU A 83 -14.98 28.79 -8.12
C GLU A 83 -15.96 28.47 -9.26
N VAL A 84 -16.14 27.19 -9.60
CA VAL A 84 -17.13 26.75 -10.60
C VAL A 84 -18.56 27.09 -10.17
N ASN A 85 -18.89 26.94 -8.89
CA ASN A 85 -20.21 27.28 -8.38
C ASN A 85 -20.46 28.80 -8.38
N ALA A 86 -19.44 29.62 -8.09
CA ALA A 86 -19.53 31.07 -8.21
C ALA A 86 -19.74 31.51 -9.66
N LEU A 87 -18.95 30.98 -10.59
CA LEU A 87 -19.09 31.22 -12.04
C LEU A 87 -20.46 30.77 -12.58
N LYS A 88 -21.00 29.64 -12.09
CA LYS A 88 -22.36 29.22 -12.44
C LYS A 88 -23.41 30.19 -11.92
N ARG A 89 -23.19 30.82 -10.76
CA ARG A 89 -24.13 31.76 -10.14
C ARG A 89 -24.13 33.10 -10.86
N GLU A 90 -22.96 33.63 -11.21
CA GLU A 90 -22.82 34.83 -12.06
C GLU A 90 -23.42 34.61 -13.45
N ARG A 91 -23.20 33.44 -14.05
CA ARG A 91 -23.82 33.10 -15.34
C ARG A 91 -25.35 32.95 -15.26
N ILE A 92 -25.93 32.70 -14.09
CA ILE A 92 -27.40 32.68 -13.90
C ILE A 92 -27.96 34.11 -13.83
N GLU A 93 -27.18 35.09 -13.37
CA GLU A 93 -27.58 36.50 -13.35
C GLU A 93 -27.46 37.19 -14.73
N GLU A 94 -26.52 36.76 -15.59
CA GLU A 94 -26.32 37.36 -16.91
C GLU A 94 -27.06 36.69 -18.08
N ILE A 95 -27.69 35.52 -17.92
CA ILE A 95 -28.49 34.95 -19.01
C ILE A 95 -29.84 35.69 -19.06
N PRO A 96 -30.11 36.50 -20.10
CA PRO A 96 -31.47 36.94 -20.33
C PRO A 96 -32.29 35.68 -20.60
N ARG A 97 -33.33 35.48 -19.79
CA ARG A 97 -34.31 34.40 -19.94
C ARG A 97 -34.86 34.45 -21.37
N ILE A 98 -34.34 33.62 -22.27
CA ILE A 98 -34.89 33.46 -23.62
C ILE A 98 -36.27 32.81 -23.44
N PRO A 99 -37.38 33.47 -23.80
CA PRO A 99 -38.73 33.02 -23.43
C PRO A 99 -39.24 31.77 -24.17
N ASP A 100 -38.43 31.11 -25.01
CA ASP A 100 -38.92 30.25 -26.09
C ASP A 100 -38.44 28.79 -26.04
N ARG A 101 -38.12 28.25 -24.86
CA ARG A 101 -37.84 26.82 -24.72
C ARG A 101 -39.00 26.11 -24.02
N GLU A 102 -39.89 25.54 -24.83
CA GLU A 102 -40.84 24.53 -24.39
C GLU A 102 -40.06 23.33 -23.80
N GLU A 103 -40.42 22.95 -22.58
CA GLU A 103 -39.88 21.80 -21.87
C GLU A 103 -40.39 20.49 -22.53
N PRO A 104 -39.51 19.51 -22.83
CA PRO A 104 -39.92 18.14 -23.13
C PRO A 104 -40.15 17.31 -21.86
#